data_AF-A0A7K1S855-F1
#
_entry.id   AF-A0A7K1S855-F1
#
_cell.length_a   1.000
_cell.length_b   1.000
_cell.length_c   1.000
_cell.angle_alpha   90.00
_cell.angle_beta   90.00
_cell.angle_gamma   90.00
#
_symmetry.space_group_name_H-M   'P 1'
#
loop_
_entity.id
_entity.type
_entity.pdbx_description
1 polymer ?
#
loop_
_entity_poly.entity_id
_entity_poly.type
_entity_poly.pdbx_seq_one_letter_code
_entity_poly.pdbx_strand_id
1 'polypeptide(L)'
;MESISQSISPEKPTGFKRVGKHENFVITADLNMVQQVRVITLDNATSKPMTELIADDETLTPVQRQASLQRYADQIVTRQTVGSLVNAAGQVVEPGTEGAISQRDYFQAITLGDLKKIGLPITDKTPVTTLIYALTQGEIANIDHRGEL
;
A
#
# COMPACT_ATOMS: atom_id res chain seq x y z
N MET A 1 3.01 -8.62 -14.80
CA MET A 1 2.97 -7.82 -13.55
C MET A 1 2.21 -8.64 -12.53
N GLU A 2 2.90 -9.16 -11.52
CA GLU A 2 2.26 -9.92 -10.45
C GLU A 2 1.56 -8.95 -9.48
N SER A 3 0.23 -8.99 -9.41
CA SER A 3 -0.52 -8.19 -8.44
C SER A 3 -0.62 -8.96 -7.13
N ILE A 4 -0.06 -8.43 -6.05
CA ILE A 4 -0.27 -8.95 -4.69
C ILE A 4 -1.76 -8.77 -4.36
N SER A 5 -2.48 -9.88 -4.21
CA SER A 5 -3.90 -9.89 -3.83
C SER A 5 -4.04 -10.42 -2.41
N GLN A 6 -4.55 -9.58 -1.50
CA GLN A 6 -4.82 -9.96 -0.12
C GLN A 6 -6.33 -9.91 0.13
N SER A 7 -6.88 -10.97 0.72
CA SER A 7 -8.31 -11.07 1.04
C SER A 7 -8.65 -10.21 2.25
N ILE A 8 -9.65 -9.34 2.11
CA ILE A 8 -10.11 -8.45 3.18
C ILE A 8 -11.50 -8.93 3.63
N SER A 9 -11.53 -9.99 4.45
CA SER A 9 -12.71 -10.57 5.13
C SER A 9 -13.83 -11.18 4.23
N PRO A 10 -14.44 -12.33 4.63
CA PRO A 10 -15.75 -12.75 4.14
C PRO A 10 -16.88 -12.10 4.96
N GLU A 11 -17.73 -11.27 4.34
CA GLU A 11 -19.02 -10.90 4.92
C GLU A 11 -19.93 -12.15 4.96
N LYS A 12 -20.26 -12.68 6.14
CA LYS A 12 -21.42 -13.58 6.30
C LYS A 12 -22.65 -12.65 6.31
N PRO A 13 -23.61 -12.67 5.35
CA PRO A 13 -24.09 -13.74 4.46
C PRO A 13 -24.26 -13.28 2.99
N THR A 14 -23.44 -12.34 2.50
CA THR A 14 -23.55 -11.82 1.14
C THR A 14 -22.65 -12.66 0.23
N GLY A 15 -23.11 -13.10 -0.93
CA GLY A 15 -22.36 -14.00 -1.83
C GLY A 15 -21.10 -13.40 -2.48
N PHE A 16 -20.40 -12.48 -1.81
CA PHE A 16 -19.31 -11.69 -2.38
C PHE A 16 -18.02 -11.81 -1.55
N LYS A 17 -16.89 -11.54 -2.21
CA LYS A 17 -15.55 -11.38 -1.62
C LYS A 17 -15.05 -9.98 -1.91
N ARG A 18 -14.20 -9.42 -1.03
CA ARG A 18 -13.45 -8.19 -1.34
C ARG A 18 -11.97 -8.50 -1.50
N VAL A 19 -11.39 -8.00 -2.58
CA VAL A 19 -9.95 -8.05 -2.81
C VAL A 19 -9.37 -6.64 -2.83
N GLY A 20 -8.27 -6.45 -2.12
CA GLY A 20 -7.45 -5.25 -2.28
C GLY A 20 -6.50 -5.45 -3.45
N LYS A 21 -6.49 -4.51 -4.39
CA LYS A 21 -5.44 -4.36 -5.40
C LYS A 21 -4.64 -3.11 -5.08
N HIS A 22 -3.32 -3.23 -5.07
CA HIS A 22 -2.46 -2.06 -4.97
C HIS A 22 -2.73 -1.11 -6.15
N GLU A 23 -3.08 0.13 -5.84
CA GLU A 23 -3.32 1.16 -6.85
C GLU A 23 -2.09 2.06 -6.99
N ASN A 24 -1.60 2.57 -5.86
CA ASN A 24 -0.52 3.55 -5.86
C ASN A 24 0.22 3.52 -4.53
N PHE A 25 1.52 3.79 -4.59
CA PHE A 25 2.35 4.01 -3.42
C PHE A 25 3.36 5.10 -3.74
N VAL A 26 3.29 6.20 -3.01
CA VAL A 26 4.13 7.39 -3.22
C VAL A 26 4.73 7.81 -1.90
N ILE A 27 6.02 8.15 -1.94
CA ILE A 27 6.69 8.87 -0.87
C ILE A 27 6.84 10.32 -1.36
N THR A 28 6.15 11.25 -0.72
CA THR A 28 6.17 12.67 -1.08
C THR A 28 7.46 13.34 -0.61
N ALA A 29 7.72 14.57 -1.06
CA ALA A 29 8.96 15.29 -0.75
C ALA A 29 9.17 15.55 0.76
N ASP A 30 8.09 15.60 1.52
CA ASP A 30 8.07 15.70 3.00
C ASP A 30 8.08 14.34 3.70
N LEU A 31 8.32 13.26 2.94
CA LEU A 31 8.46 11.88 3.40
C LEU A 31 7.17 11.27 3.94
N ASN A 32 6.02 11.86 3.62
CA ASN A 32 4.76 11.20 3.85
C ASN A 32 4.58 10.07 2.85
N MET A 33 4.27 8.90 3.37
CA MET A 33 4.01 7.73 2.55
C MET A 33 2.50 7.67 2.36
N VAL A 34 2.05 7.66 1.11
CA VAL A 34 0.65 7.53 0.73
C VAL A 34 0.49 6.20 0.01
N GLN A 35 -0.29 5.31 0.59
CA GLN A 35 -0.68 4.05 -0.02
C GLN A 35 -2.15 4.11 -0.41
N GLN A 36 -2.44 3.76 -1.65
CA GLN A 36 -3.79 3.63 -2.17
C GLN A 36 -4.03 2.18 -2.56
N VAL A 37 -5.11 1.62 -2.03
CA VAL A 37 -5.57 0.27 -2.35
C VAL A 37 -6.97 0.40 -2.93
N ARG A 38 -7.15 -0.13 -4.14
CA ARG A 38 -8.45 -0.30 -4.76
C ARG A 38 -9.10 -1.55 -4.18
N VAL A 39 -10.23 -1.37 -3.52
CA VAL A 39 -11.06 -2.45 -3.00
C VAL A 39 -12.10 -2.80 -4.06
N ILE A 40 -12.03 -4.03 -4.55
CA ILE A 40 -12.91 -4.56 -5.59
C ILE A 40 -13.82 -5.61 -4.96
N THR A 41 -15.12 -5.51 -5.23
CA THR A 41 -16.09 -6.53 -4.82
C THR A 41 -16.21 -7.58 -5.92
N LEU A 42 -15.93 -8.83 -5.58
CA LEU A 42 -15.98 -9.98 -6.46
C LEU A 42 -17.18 -10.87 -6.11
N ASP A 43 -17.77 -11.49 -7.13
CA ASP A 43 -18.70 -12.59 -6.95
C ASP A 43 -18.00 -13.85 -6.44
N ASN A 44 -18.60 -14.57 -5.49
CA ASN A 44 -17.98 -15.76 -4.91
C ASN A 44 -17.90 -16.95 -5.87
N ALA A 45 -18.85 -17.10 -6.79
CA ALA A 45 -18.93 -18.24 -7.68
C ALA A 45 -17.94 -18.13 -8.84
N THR A 46 -17.83 -16.94 -9.42
CA THR A 46 -17.04 -16.69 -10.64
C THR A 46 -15.72 -15.95 -10.36
N SER A 47 -15.55 -15.38 -9.17
CA SER A 47 -14.42 -14.49 -8.82
C SER A 47 -14.27 -13.28 -9.74
N LYS A 48 -15.28 -12.97 -10.55
CA LYS A 48 -15.31 -11.78 -11.41
C LYS A 48 -15.75 -10.55 -10.61
N PRO A 49 -15.26 -9.35 -10.96
CA PRO A 49 -15.78 -8.10 -10.41
C PRO A 49 -17.29 -8.00 -10.60
N MET A 50 -18.00 -7.57 -9.55
CA MET A 50 -19.44 -7.36 -9.61
C MET A 50 -19.83 -6.35 -10.69
N THR A 51 -18.98 -5.35 -10.93
CA THR A 51 -19.17 -4.35 -11.98
C THR A 51 -19.19 -4.94 -13.39
N GLU A 52 -18.35 -5.95 -13.67
CA GLU A 52 -18.35 -6.68 -14.94
C GLU A 52 -19.63 -7.51 -15.08
N LEU A 53 -20.02 -8.26 -14.03
CA LEU A 53 -21.24 -9.07 -14.05
C LEU A 53 -22.50 -8.21 -14.26
N ILE A 54 -22.56 -7.03 -13.63
CA ILE A 54 -23.68 -6.09 -13.79
C ILE A 54 -23.67 -5.43 -15.18
N ALA A 55 -22.50 -5.22 -15.79
CA ALA A 55 -22.40 -4.67 -17.14
C ALA A 55 -22.86 -5.69 -18.20
N ASP A 56 -22.64 -6.97 -17.97
CA ASP A 56 -23.00 -8.05 -18.90
C ASP A 56 -24.43 -8.60 -18.67
N ASP A 57 -25.10 -8.24 -17.58
CA ASP A 57 -26.44 -8.76 -17.27
C ASP A 57 -27.54 -8.09 -18.12
N GLU A 58 -27.99 -8.76 -19.17
CA GLU A 58 -29.06 -8.29 -20.07
C GLU A 58 -30.44 -8.21 -19.39
N THR A 59 -30.62 -8.84 -18.23
CA THR A 59 -31.92 -8.85 -17.52
C THR A 59 -32.17 -7.55 -16.73
N LEU A 60 -31.13 -6.75 -16.50
CA LEU A 60 -31.23 -5.49 -15.80
C LEU A 60 -31.71 -4.37 -16.70
N THR A 61 -32.74 -3.66 -16.24
CA THR A 61 -33.12 -2.36 -16.85
C THR A 61 -31.99 -1.34 -16.70
N PRO A 62 -31.93 -0.30 -17.56
CA PRO A 62 -30.88 0.71 -17.46
C PRO A 62 -30.77 1.37 -16.07
N VAL A 63 -31.91 1.63 -15.42
CA VAL A 63 -31.97 2.24 -14.09
C VAL A 63 -31.42 1.29 -13.01
N GLN A 64 -31.80 0.02 -13.05
CA GLN A 64 -31.30 -1.00 -12.10
C GLN A 64 -29.80 -1.24 -12.28
N ARG A 65 -29.34 -1.26 -13.54
CA ARG A 65 -27.91 -1.38 -13.87
C ARG A 65 -27.12 -0.23 -13.29
N GLN A 66 -27.56 1.02 -13.52
CA GLN A 66 -26.88 2.21 -13.00
C GLN A 66 -26.83 2.21 -11.46
N ALA A 67 -27.95 1.92 -10.79
CA ALA A 67 -27.98 1.85 -9.33
C ALA A 67 -27.07 0.74 -8.77
N SER A 68 -27.01 -0.40 -9.45
CA SER A 68 -26.15 -1.52 -9.05
C SER A 68 -24.68 -1.22 -9.28
N LEU A 69 -24.30 -0.65 -10.43
CA LEU A 69 -22.93 -0.20 -10.69
C LEU A 69 -22.45 0.82 -9.67
N GLN A 70 -23.31 1.76 -9.26
CA GLN A 70 -22.95 2.74 -8.24
C GLN A 70 -22.74 2.09 -6.86
N ARG A 71 -23.55 1.09 -6.50
CA ARG A 71 -23.42 0.36 -5.24
C ARG A 71 -22.13 -0.45 -5.17
N TYR A 72 -21.74 -1.09 -6.26
CA TYR A 72 -20.59 -2.01 -6.33
C TYR A 72 -19.35 -1.37 -6.95
N ALA A 73 -19.36 -0.05 -7.15
CA ALA A 73 -18.20 0.67 -7.64
C ALA A 73 -16.98 0.42 -6.74
N ASP A 74 -15.82 0.24 -7.36
CA ASP A 74 -14.56 0.09 -6.66
C ASP A 74 -14.32 1.29 -5.74
N GLN A 75 -13.79 1.01 -4.56
CA GLN A 75 -13.45 2.04 -3.59
C GLN A 75 -11.93 2.19 -3.52
N ILE A 76 -11.43 3.41 -3.65
CA ILE A 76 -10.02 3.70 -3.38
C ILE A 76 -9.89 4.05 -1.90
N VAL A 77 -9.21 3.19 -1.15
CA VAL A 77 -8.86 3.43 0.24
C VAL A 77 -7.46 4.00 0.28
N THR A 78 -7.34 5.23 0.77
CA THR A 78 -6.05 5.91 0.98
C THR A 78 -5.64 5.79 2.45
N ARG A 79 -4.39 5.41 2.67
CA ARG A 79 -3.71 5.43 3.97
C ARG A 79 -2.47 6.29 3.85
N GLN A 80 -2.17 7.05 4.91
CA GLN A 80 -1.01 7.93 4.94
C GLN A 80 -0.35 7.92 6.32
N THR A 81 0.95 8.14 6.35
CA THR A 81 1.75 8.16 7.59
C THR A 81 1.72 9.51 8.31
N VAL A 82 1.08 10.53 7.73
CA VAL A 82 0.93 11.86 8.33
C VAL A 82 0.31 11.74 9.73
N GLY A 83 1.01 12.20 10.76
CA GLY A 83 0.53 12.18 12.15
C GLY A 83 0.49 10.80 12.80
N SER A 84 0.97 9.75 12.13
CA SER A 84 1.04 8.40 12.71
C SER A 84 2.25 8.27 13.64
N LEU A 85 2.03 7.64 14.80
CA LEU A 85 3.06 7.42 15.81
C LEU A 85 3.34 5.92 15.96
N VAL A 86 4.58 5.58 16.25
CA VAL A 86 5.03 4.21 16.50
C VAL A 86 5.88 4.12 17.78
N ASN A 87 5.94 2.94 18.37
CA ASN A 87 6.91 2.63 19.43
C ASN A 87 8.29 2.27 18.85
N ALA A 88 9.27 2.02 19.72
CA ALA A 88 10.63 1.64 19.31
C ALA A 88 10.71 0.32 18.50
N ALA A 89 9.68 -0.52 18.54
CA ALA A 89 9.58 -1.74 17.75
C ALA A 89 8.87 -1.52 16.39
N GLY A 90 8.45 -0.29 16.08
CA GLY A 90 7.75 0.07 14.84
C GLY A 90 6.26 -0.25 14.82
N GLN A 91 5.66 -0.59 15.96
CA GLN A 91 4.22 -0.83 16.07
C GLN A 91 3.48 0.50 16.22
N VAL A 92 2.35 0.65 15.51
CA VAL A 92 1.50 1.86 15.61
C VAL A 92 0.93 1.99 17.02
N VAL A 93 1.01 3.19 17.60
CA VAL A 93 0.54 3.49 18.97
C VAL A 93 -0.29 4.77 19.01
N GLU A 94 -1.11 4.89 20.06
CA GLU A 94 -1.97 6.06 20.28
C GLU A 94 -1.16 7.30 20.71
N PRO A 95 -1.67 8.51 20.42
CA PRO A 95 -1.09 9.75 20.91
C PRO A 95 -0.94 9.77 22.43
N GLY A 96 0.24 10.17 22.92
CA GLY A 96 0.56 10.23 24.35
C GLY A 96 1.16 8.95 24.94
N THR A 97 1.33 7.90 24.14
CA THR A 97 2.10 6.71 24.54
C THR A 97 3.55 7.11 24.83
N GLU A 98 4.08 6.74 26.00
CA GLU A 98 5.46 7.05 26.37
C GLU A 98 6.45 6.42 25.38
N GLY A 99 7.42 7.19 24.91
CA GLY A 99 8.39 6.74 23.91
C GLY A 99 7.84 6.64 22.48
N ALA A 100 6.62 7.14 22.22
CA ALA A 100 6.09 7.26 20.87
C ALA A 100 6.92 8.24 20.04
N ILE A 101 7.31 7.80 18.85
CA ILE A 101 8.00 8.61 17.84
C ILE A 101 7.18 8.66 16.57
N SER A 102 7.38 9.70 15.76
CA SER A 102 6.75 9.77 14.45
C SER A 102 7.16 8.56 13.60
N GLN A 103 6.20 7.94 12.92
CA GLN A 103 6.46 6.83 12.02
C GLN A 103 7.47 7.22 10.91
N ARG A 104 7.43 8.48 10.47
CA ARG A 104 8.40 9.05 9.53
C ARG A 104 9.82 9.00 10.11
N ASP A 105 9.98 9.45 11.34
CA ASP A 105 11.29 9.57 11.97
C ASP A 105 11.86 8.17 12.28
N TYR A 106 10.99 7.21 12.65
CA TYR A 106 11.35 5.80 12.78
C TYR A 106 11.88 5.21 11.47
N PHE A 107 11.17 5.40 10.36
CA PHE A 107 11.63 4.92 9.05
C PHE A 107 12.94 5.59 8.61
N GLN A 108 13.07 6.89 8.85
CA GLN A 108 14.32 7.60 8.57
C GLN A 108 15.49 7.02 9.39
N ALA A 109 15.30 6.72 10.67
CA ALA A 109 16.33 6.15 11.53
C ALA A 109 16.79 4.76 11.05
N ILE A 110 15.87 3.89 10.66
CA ILE A 110 16.20 2.56 10.09
C ILE A 110 16.97 2.71 8.78
N THR A 111 16.44 3.55 7.87
CA THR A 111 17.04 3.80 6.55
C THR A 111 18.48 4.30 6.68
N LEU A 112 18.72 5.25 7.61
CA LEU A 112 20.05 5.75 7.93
C LEU A 112 20.96 4.64 8.49
N GLY A 113 20.43 3.77 9.34
CA GLY A 113 21.15 2.64 9.90
C GLY A 113 21.64 1.67 8.83
N ASP A 114 20.77 1.30 7.88
CA ASP A 114 21.12 0.36 6.81
C ASP A 114 22.12 0.93 5.82
N LEU A 115 22.00 2.21 5.46
CA LEU A 115 22.98 2.83 4.58
C LEU A 115 24.35 3.04 5.22
N LYS A 116 24.40 3.29 6.53
CA LYS A 116 25.67 3.29 7.28
C LYS A 116 26.34 1.92 7.24
N LYS A 117 25.58 0.82 7.28
CA LYS A 117 26.13 -0.55 7.13
C LYS A 117 26.76 -0.77 5.75
N ILE A 118 26.27 -0.09 4.71
CA ILE A 118 26.78 -0.16 3.34
C ILE A 118 28.03 0.74 3.15
N GLY A 119 28.46 1.47 4.19
CA GLY A 119 29.67 2.29 4.16
C GLY A 119 29.52 3.66 3.50
N LEU A 120 28.29 4.09 3.22
CA LEU A 120 28.02 5.42 2.69
C LEU A 120 28.27 6.49 3.77
N PRO A 121 29.09 7.53 3.50
CA PRO A 121 29.32 8.61 4.45
C PRO A 121 28.07 9.50 4.53
N ILE A 122 27.17 9.15 5.45
CA ILE A 122 25.90 9.83 5.64
C ILE A 122 25.96 10.67 6.91
N THR A 123 25.51 11.91 6.79
CA THR A 123 25.42 12.86 7.90
C THR A 123 23.96 13.20 8.18
N ASP A 124 23.68 13.86 9.31
CA ASP A 124 22.33 14.29 9.68
C ASP A 124 21.74 15.32 8.70
N LYS A 125 22.56 15.84 7.76
CA LYS A 125 22.15 16.76 6.69
C LYS A 125 21.78 16.04 5.39
N THR A 126 21.97 14.72 5.30
CA THR A 126 21.70 13.98 4.06
C THR A 126 20.18 13.82 3.86
N PRO A 127 19.62 14.29 2.73
CA PRO A 127 18.19 14.18 2.46
C PRO A 127 17.73 12.72 2.38
N VAL A 128 16.55 12.40 2.93
CA VAL A 128 16.00 11.03 2.90
C VAL A 128 15.75 10.52 1.49
N THR A 129 15.47 11.40 0.53
CA THR A 129 15.40 11.03 -0.88
C THR A 129 16.73 10.45 -1.38
N THR A 130 17.86 11.06 -1.03
CA THR A 130 19.21 10.54 -1.33
C THR A 130 19.44 9.18 -0.69
N LEU A 131 18.90 8.97 0.52
CA LEU A 131 18.98 7.69 1.22
C LEU A 131 18.20 6.58 0.48
N ILE A 132 16.96 6.87 0.07
CA ILE A 132 16.11 5.93 -0.68
C ILE A 132 16.74 5.61 -2.04
N TYR A 133 17.29 6.61 -2.74
CA TYR A 133 17.98 6.39 -4.01
C TYR A 133 19.22 5.50 -3.83
N ALA A 134 20.01 5.72 -2.78
CA ALA A 134 21.18 4.90 -2.50
C ALA A 134 20.81 3.44 -2.14
N LEU A 135 19.73 3.22 -1.38
CA LEU A 135 19.23 1.87 -1.09
C LEU A 135 18.73 1.18 -2.36
N THR A 136 17.93 1.88 -3.17
CA THR A 136 17.40 1.34 -4.43
C THR A 136 18.52 1.01 -5.40
N GLN A 137 19.54 1.87 -5.49
CA GLN A 137 20.71 1.64 -6.33
C GLN A 137 21.56 0.46 -5.83
N GLY A 138 21.70 0.28 -4.52
CA GLY A 138 22.36 -0.88 -3.93
C GLY A 138 21.60 -2.19 -4.21
N GLU A 139 20.27 -2.18 -4.11
CA GLU A 139 19.45 -3.35 -4.44
C GLU A 139 19.47 -3.67 -5.94
N ILE A 140 19.41 -2.67 -6.82
CA ILE A 140 19.58 -2.87 -8.27
C ILE A 140 20.96 -3.47 -8.57
N ALA A 141 22.03 -2.93 -7.99
CA ALA A 141 23.38 -3.49 -8.17
C ALA A 141 23.50 -4.94 -7.66
N ASN A 142 22.85 -5.27 -6.55
CA ASN A 142 22.79 -6.63 -6.02
C ASN A 142 21.97 -7.58 -6.91
N ILE A 143 20.94 -7.09 -7.60
CA ILE A 143 20.16 -7.87 -8.57
C ILE A 143 20.96 -8.05 -9.86
N ASP A 144 21.64 -7.01 -10.32
CA ASP A 144 22.48 -7.05 -11.53
C ASP A 144 23.69 -7.98 -11.33
N HIS A 145 24.29 -8.01 -10.13
CA HIS A 145 25.34 -8.97 -9.78
C HIS A 145 24.83 -10.42 -9.65
N ARG A 146 23.52 -10.66 -9.52
CA ARG A 146 22.95 -12.02 -9.54
C ARG A 146 22.85 -12.63 -10.94
N GLY A 147 23.33 -11.93 -11.97
CA GLY A 147 23.46 -12.45 -13.34
C GLY A 147 24.80 -13.13 -13.67
N GLU A 148 25.76 -13.18 -12.72
CA GLU A 148 27.12 -13.74 -12.94
C GLU A 148 27.44 -14.99 -12.11
N LEU A 149 26.49 -15.89 -11.89
CA LEU A 149 26.75 -17.25 -11.40
C LEU A 149 25.96 -18.32 -12.18
#